data_AF-A0A1Q4LG08-F1
#
_entry.id   AF-A0A1Q4LG08-F1
#
_cell.length_a   1.000
_cell.length_b   1.000
_cell.length_c   1.000
_cell.angle_alpha   90.00
_cell.angle_beta   90.00
_cell.angle_gamma   90.00
#
_symmetry.space_group_name_H-M   'P 1'
#
loop_
_entity.id
_entity.type
_entity.pdbx_description
1 polymer ?
#
loop_
_entity_poly.entity_id
_entity_poly.type
_entity_poly.pdbx_seq_one_letter_code
_entity_poly.pdbx_strand_id
1 'polypeptide(L)'
;MTSTKVQVASGGIYLSDIPWVKATAGWATVQKDKSTDGNPISLLGTTGPITYKKGIGTHAKSEVTYDISKATYKQFNSYVGIDQEPGGKGGSVVFKVLLDGAEVFNSGTMYYNTPAKFVDVDLTGKKELKLVVDDAGNGIGNDHADWGDAWLSYK
;
A
#
# COMPACT_ATOMS: atom_id res chain seq x y z
N MET A 1 -17.94 -23.78 -17.13
CA MET A 1 -16.91 -23.39 -16.16
C MET A 1 -15.71 -22.88 -16.93
N THR A 2 -15.66 -21.57 -17.19
CA THR A 2 -14.55 -20.93 -17.89
C THR A 2 -13.40 -20.73 -16.91
N SER A 3 -12.34 -21.52 -17.08
CA SER A 3 -11.11 -21.39 -16.32
C SER A 3 -10.38 -20.13 -16.81
N THR A 4 -10.39 -19.09 -15.99
CA THR A 4 -9.62 -17.86 -16.28
C THR A 4 -8.15 -18.20 -16.15
N LYS A 5 -7.44 -18.22 -17.30
CA LYS A 5 -5.98 -18.23 -17.31
C LYS A 5 -5.49 -16.97 -16.61
N VAL A 6 -5.03 -17.11 -15.38
CA VAL A 6 -4.19 -16.11 -14.73
C VAL A 6 -2.94 -16.00 -15.60
N GLN A 7 -2.76 -14.84 -16.24
CA GLN A 7 -1.45 -14.49 -16.77
C GLN A 7 -0.52 -14.37 -15.56
N VAL A 8 0.27 -15.42 -15.33
CA VAL A 8 1.44 -15.36 -14.47
C VAL A 8 2.39 -14.40 -15.17
N ALA A 9 2.35 -13.12 -14.79
CA ALA A 9 3.49 -12.25 -15.01
C ALA A 9 4.66 -12.97 -14.34
N SER A 10 5.70 -13.28 -15.11
CA SER A 10 6.88 -13.98 -14.64
C SER A 10 7.42 -13.31 -13.37
N GLY A 11 7.06 -13.87 -12.21
CA GLY A 11 7.64 -13.55 -10.92
C GLY A 11 6.72 -13.07 -9.79
N GLY A 12 5.43 -12.72 -9.96
CA GLY A 12 4.65 -12.18 -8.82
C GLY A 12 3.16 -11.91 -9.03
N ILE A 13 2.54 -11.22 -8.05
CA ILE A 13 1.12 -10.81 -8.04
C ILE A 13 0.92 -9.49 -7.29
N TYR A 14 0.02 -8.62 -7.79
CA TYR A 14 -0.33 -7.39 -7.09
C TYR A 14 -1.27 -7.65 -5.92
N LEU A 15 -1.13 -6.87 -4.85
CA LEU A 15 -2.03 -6.92 -3.70
C LEU A 15 -3.47 -6.53 -4.04
N SER A 16 -3.66 -5.69 -5.06
CA SER A 16 -4.98 -5.33 -5.57
C SER A 16 -5.67 -6.48 -6.30
N ASP A 17 -4.92 -7.47 -6.81
CA ASP A 17 -5.47 -8.62 -7.56
C ASP A 17 -5.87 -9.80 -6.66
N ILE A 18 -5.56 -9.76 -5.38
CA ILE A 18 -5.91 -10.82 -4.41
C ILE A 18 -6.91 -10.32 -3.35
N PRO A 19 -7.67 -11.21 -2.72
CA PRO A 19 -8.52 -10.84 -1.60
C PRO A 19 -7.67 -10.53 -0.36
N TRP A 20 -7.99 -9.43 0.32
CA TRP A 20 -7.57 -9.19 1.69
C TRP A 20 -8.48 -9.93 2.67
N VAL A 21 -7.96 -10.25 3.86
CA VAL A 21 -8.71 -10.77 5.00
C VAL A 21 -9.51 -9.65 5.66
N LYS A 22 -8.90 -8.47 5.79
CA LYS A 22 -9.48 -7.27 6.41
C LYS A 22 -8.95 -6.03 5.70
N ALA A 23 -9.81 -5.03 5.51
CA ALA A 23 -9.43 -3.71 5.03
C ALA A 23 -10.29 -2.65 5.71
N THR A 24 -9.66 -1.66 6.34
CA THR A 24 -10.33 -0.54 7.02
C THR A 24 -9.60 0.76 6.69
N ALA A 25 -10.35 1.85 6.55
CA ALA A 25 -9.81 3.20 6.38
C ALA A 25 -10.56 4.16 7.31
N GLY A 26 -9.89 5.24 7.75
CA GLY A 26 -10.51 6.25 8.61
C GLY A 26 -11.52 7.14 7.87
N TRP A 27 -11.40 7.20 6.55
CA TRP A 27 -12.33 7.86 5.65
C TRP A 27 -12.52 7.01 4.38
N ALA A 28 -13.73 7.06 3.82
CA ALA A 28 -14.17 6.24 2.69
C ALA A 28 -13.83 4.74 2.87
N THR A 29 -13.66 4.02 1.75
CA THR A 29 -13.27 2.60 1.74
C THR A 29 -11.91 2.46 1.08
N VAL A 30 -11.15 1.45 1.50
CA VAL A 30 -9.90 1.06 0.82
C VAL A 30 -10.19 0.72 -0.64
N GLN A 31 -9.40 1.30 -1.55
CA GLN A 31 -9.56 1.17 -3.00
C GLN A 31 -8.48 0.27 -3.59
N LYS A 32 -8.85 -0.42 -4.68
CA LYS A 32 -7.92 -1.21 -5.50
C LYS A 32 -7.61 -0.44 -6.78
N ASP A 33 -6.33 -0.28 -7.07
CA ASP A 33 -5.79 0.38 -8.28
C ASP A 33 -6.23 1.85 -8.46
N LYS A 34 -6.68 2.48 -7.39
CA LYS A 34 -7.16 3.86 -7.33
C LYS A 34 -6.80 4.48 -5.99
N SER A 35 -6.66 5.80 -5.96
CA SER A 35 -6.59 6.59 -4.72
C SER A 35 -7.90 6.51 -3.93
N THR A 36 -7.93 7.05 -2.72
CA THR A 36 -9.14 7.05 -1.88
C THR A 36 -10.33 7.82 -2.50
N ASP A 37 -10.08 8.85 -3.33
CA ASP A 37 -11.13 9.56 -4.08
C ASP A 37 -11.48 8.89 -5.43
N GLY A 38 -10.83 7.78 -5.77
CA GLY A 38 -11.10 7.02 -6.99
C GLY A 38 -10.34 7.50 -8.23
N ASN A 39 -9.34 8.37 -8.06
CA ASN A 39 -8.42 8.82 -9.12
C ASN A 39 -7.29 7.80 -9.33
N PRO A 40 -6.45 7.97 -10.36
CA PRO A 40 -5.19 7.22 -10.46
C PRO A 40 -4.28 7.51 -9.26
N ILE A 41 -3.67 6.47 -8.68
CA ILE A 41 -2.68 6.60 -7.61
C ILE A 41 -1.51 7.44 -8.10
N SER A 42 -1.12 8.47 -7.36
CA SER A 42 -0.06 9.40 -7.74
C SER A 42 0.78 9.78 -6.52
N LEU A 43 2.06 9.40 -6.52
CA LEU A 43 2.98 9.71 -5.42
C LEU A 43 4.07 10.68 -5.87
N LEU A 44 4.56 11.54 -4.97
CA LEU A 44 5.64 12.45 -5.29
C LEU A 44 6.95 11.68 -5.56
N GLY A 45 7.49 11.77 -6.77
CA GLY A 45 8.85 11.34 -7.10
C GLY A 45 9.88 12.46 -6.91
N THR A 46 11.15 12.15 -7.16
CA THR A 46 12.26 13.12 -7.04
C THR A 46 12.17 14.28 -8.03
N THR A 47 11.54 14.08 -9.18
CA THR A 47 11.39 15.08 -10.25
C THR A 47 9.94 15.51 -10.47
N GLY A 48 9.01 15.10 -9.59
CA GLY A 48 7.58 15.36 -9.71
C GLY A 48 6.73 14.10 -9.50
N PRO A 49 5.38 14.22 -9.56
CA PRO A 49 4.47 13.11 -9.33
C PRO A 49 4.67 11.94 -10.31
N ILE A 50 4.57 10.72 -9.79
CA ILE A 50 4.63 9.46 -10.52
C ILE A 50 3.28 8.76 -10.35
N THR A 51 2.62 8.44 -11.46
CA THR A 51 1.34 7.73 -11.46
C THR A 51 1.54 6.22 -11.52
N TYR A 52 0.79 5.49 -10.71
CA TYR A 52 0.80 4.04 -10.64
C TYR A 52 -0.53 3.46 -11.14
N LYS A 53 -0.43 2.43 -11.99
CA LYS A 53 -1.61 1.71 -12.50
C LYS A 53 -2.15 0.67 -11.52
N LYS A 54 -1.29 0.22 -10.60
CA LYS A 54 -1.58 -0.82 -9.62
C LYS A 54 -1.24 -0.32 -8.23
N GLY A 55 -2.00 -0.75 -7.24
CA GLY A 55 -1.74 -0.39 -5.86
C GLY A 55 -3.00 -0.40 -5.00
N ILE A 56 -2.84 0.06 -3.76
CA ILE A 56 -3.92 0.18 -2.78
C ILE A 56 -4.01 1.63 -2.35
N GLY A 57 -5.15 2.27 -2.58
CA GLY A 57 -5.42 3.61 -2.08
C GLY A 57 -6.23 3.57 -0.79
N THR A 58 -5.89 4.43 0.16
CA THR A 58 -6.52 4.45 1.47
C THR A 58 -6.44 5.82 2.14
N HIS A 59 -6.94 5.89 3.36
CA HIS A 59 -6.92 7.08 4.19
C HIS A 59 -6.67 6.72 5.65
N ALA A 60 -5.78 7.46 6.33
CA ALA A 60 -5.46 7.19 7.72
C ALA A 60 -6.69 7.35 8.65
N LYS A 61 -6.78 6.64 9.78
CA LYS A 61 -5.97 5.45 10.12
C LYS A 61 -6.47 4.25 9.31
N SER A 62 -5.56 3.45 8.77
CA SER A 62 -5.88 2.34 7.87
C SER A 62 -5.15 1.06 8.24
N GLU A 63 -5.81 -0.07 8.02
CA GLU A 63 -5.23 -1.41 8.13
C GLU A 63 -5.72 -2.27 6.97
N VAL A 64 -4.80 -2.90 6.24
CA VAL A 64 -5.12 -3.91 5.22
C VAL A 64 -4.31 -5.18 5.51
N THR A 65 -4.99 -6.30 5.73
CA THR A 65 -4.38 -7.57 6.14
C THR A 65 -4.57 -8.63 5.07
N TYR A 66 -3.49 -9.33 4.72
CA TYR A 66 -3.45 -10.43 3.76
C TYR A 66 -2.95 -11.71 4.42
N ASP A 67 -3.64 -12.82 4.14
CA ASP A 67 -3.13 -14.17 4.42
C ASP A 67 -2.18 -14.59 3.29
N ILE A 68 -0.90 -14.72 3.62
CA ILE A 68 0.16 -15.13 2.71
C ILE A 68 0.64 -16.56 2.97
N SER A 69 -0.06 -17.33 3.81
CA SER A 69 0.36 -18.69 4.21
C SER A 69 0.26 -19.75 3.12
N LYS A 70 -0.54 -19.50 2.06
CA LYS A 70 -0.90 -20.51 1.05
C LYS A 70 0.04 -20.56 -0.15
N ALA A 71 0.91 -19.57 -0.34
CA ALA A 71 1.82 -19.51 -1.46
C ALA A 71 3.24 -19.17 -1.01
N THR A 72 4.24 -19.62 -1.77
CA THR A 72 5.65 -19.30 -1.52
C THR A 72 5.98 -17.92 -2.10
N TYR A 73 5.58 -16.87 -1.38
CA TYR A 73 6.04 -15.51 -1.63
C TYR A 73 7.44 -15.28 -1.04
N LYS A 74 8.20 -14.39 -1.66
CA LYS A 74 9.58 -14.07 -1.28
C LYS A 74 9.74 -12.63 -0.80
N GLN A 75 9.23 -11.66 -1.54
CA GLN A 75 9.31 -10.24 -1.17
C GLN A 75 7.96 -9.57 -1.29
N PHE A 76 7.70 -8.60 -0.42
CA PHE A 76 6.71 -7.57 -0.61
C PHE A 76 7.41 -6.28 -1.02
N ASN A 77 6.92 -5.66 -2.10
CA ASN A 77 7.44 -4.40 -2.62
C ASN A 77 6.32 -3.40 -2.85
N SER A 78 6.59 -2.13 -2.57
CA SER A 78 5.66 -1.02 -2.85
C SER A 78 6.39 0.33 -2.75
N TYR A 79 5.85 1.34 -3.40
CA TYR A 79 6.14 2.75 -3.09
C TYR A 79 5.05 3.29 -2.19
N VAL A 80 5.44 3.95 -1.09
CA VAL A 80 4.49 4.55 -0.14
C VAL A 80 4.63 6.07 -0.11
N GLY A 81 3.52 6.76 0.02
CA GLY A 81 3.49 8.20 0.18
C GLY A 81 2.08 8.78 0.26
N ILE A 82 2.00 10.07 0.54
CA ILE A 82 0.74 10.81 0.45
C ILE A 82 0.39 10.99 -1.02
N ASP A 83 -0.86 10.65 -1.37
CA ASP A 83 -1.35 10.81 -2.73
C ASP A 83 -1.31 12.30 -3.13
N GLN A 84 -1.07 12.58 -4.41
CA GLN A 84 -0.89 13.95 -4.89
C GLN A 84 -2.22 14.68 -5.20
N GLU A 85 -3.36 13.97 -5.23
CA GLU A 85 -4.71 14.51 -5.44
C GLU A 85 -5.17 15.58 -4.44
N PRO A 86 -4.83 15.54 -3.13
CA PRO A 86 -5.34 16.52 -2.18
C PRO A 86 -4.74 17.91 -2.41
N GLY A 87 -3.68 18.04 -3.21
CA GLY A 87 -3.06 19.32 -3.56
C GLY A 87 -2.38 20.03 -2.39
N GLY A 88 -1.81 19.29 -1.44
CA GLY A 88 -0.99 19.87 -0.36
C GLY A 88 -1.72 20.38 0.87
N LYS A 89 -2.91 19.86 1.18
CA LYS A 89 -3.78 20.31 2.28
C LYS A 89 -3.35 19.89 3.70
N GLY A 90 -2.05 19.68 3.94
CA GLY A 90 -1.50 19.49 5.29
C GLY A 90 -1.67 18.12 5.94
N GLY A 91 -1.99 17.07 5.16
CA GLY A 91 -2.01 15.69 5.66
C GLY A 91 -0.62 15.20 6.06
N SER A 92 -0.56 14.29 7.04
CA SER A 92 0.66 13.63 7.45
C SER A 92 0.40 12.20 7.93
N VAL A 93 1.21 11.25 7.44
CA VAL A 93 1.00 9.83 7.71
C VAL A 93 2.27 9.11 8.08
N VAL A 94 2.13 7.95 8.73
CA VAL A 94 3.21 6.97 8.90
C VAL A 94 2.78 5.64 8.32
N PHE A 95 3.54 5.15 7.33
CA PHE A 95 3.36 3.81 6.78
C PHE A 95 4.15 2.80 7.60
N LYS A 96 3.51 1.68 7.94
CA LYS A 96 4.16 0.54 8.58
C LYS A 96 3.80 -0.75 7.87
N VAL A 97 4.75 -1.66 7.79
CA VAL A 97 4.52 -3.05 7.38
C VAL A 97 4.75 -3.95 8.57
N LEU A 98 3.75 -4.78 8.88
CA LEU A 98 3.84 -5.79 9.91
C LEU A 98 3.80 -7.18 9.27
N LEU A 99 4.71 -8.06 9.69
CA LEU A 99 4.69 -9.49 9.34
C LEU A 99 4.45 -10.31 10.59
N ASP A 100 3.41 -11.13 10.58
CA ASP A 100 2.98 -11.92 11.75
C ASP A 100 2.89 -11.07 13.04
N GLY A 101 2.43 -9.82 12.90
CA GLY A 101 2.30 -8.85 13.99
C GLY A 101 3.57 -8.06 14.37
N ALA A 102 4.74 -8.40 13.82
CA ALA A 102 5.98 -7.67 14.07
C ALA A 102 6.20 -6.57 13.02
N GLU A 103 6.45 -5.33 13.45
CA GLU A 103 6.82 -4.23 12.56
C GLU A 103 8.19 -4.50 11.93
N VAL A 104 8.25 -4.48 10.59
CA VAL A 104 9.47 -4.71 9.80
C VAL A 104 9.82 -3.54 8.89
N PHE A 105 8.89 -2.62 8.69
CA PHE A 105 9.11 -1.37 7.97
C PHE A 105 8.36 -0.24 8.66
N ASN A 106 8.97 0.94 8.67
CA ASN A 106 8.37 2.18 9.13
C ASN A 106 8.91 3.33 8.27
N SER A 107 8.01 4.10 7.65
CA SER A 107 8.42 5.22 6.80
C SER A 107 8.95 6.42 7.60
N GLY A 108 8.70 6.48 8.91
CA GLY A 108 8.63 7.75 9.64
C GLY A 108 7.49 8.63 9.11
N THR A 109 7.38 9.85 9.63
CA THR A 109 6.35 10.79 9.15
C THR A 109 6.62 11.18 7.70
N MET A 110 5.57 11.08 6.89
CA MET A 110 5.54 11.54 5.50
C MET A 110 4.51 12.66 5.38
N TYR A 111 4.89 13.70 4.64
CA TYR A 111 4.06 14.84 4.28
C TYR A 111 3.83 14.86 2.77
N TYR A 112 2.95 15.75 2.30
CA TYR A 112 2.67 15.92 0.87
C TYR A 112 3.91 16.14 0.00
N ASN A 113 4.93 16.83 0.53
CA ASN A 113 6.19 17.13 -0.15
C ASN A 113 7.31 16.12 0.14
N THR A 114 7.01 15.02 0.85
CA THR A 114 7.98 13.95 1.08
C THR A 114 7.98 13.02 -0.14
N PRO A 115 9.12 12.82 -0.83
CA PRO A 115 9.19 11.85 -1.91
C PRO A 115 8.79 10.45 -1.44
N ALA A 116 8.15 9.71 -2.33
CA ALA A 116 7.73 8.34 -2.09
C ALA A 116 8.90 7.49 -1.59
N LYS A 117 8.64 6.64 -0.59
CA LYS A 117 9.65 5.72 -0.06
C LYS A 117 9.40 4.34 -0.60
N PHE A 118 10.49 3.64 -0.96
CA PHE A 118 10.40 2.26 -1.40
C PHE A 118 10.40 1.32 -0.21
N VAL A 119 9.52 0.33 -0.28
CA VAL A 119 9.36 -0.77 0.67
C VAL A 119 9.90 -2.03 -0.01
N ASP A 120 10.77 -2.75 0.68
CA ASP A 120 11.32 -4.03 0.26
C ASP A 120 11.47 -4.92 1.50
N VAL A 121 10.61 -5.93 1.61
CA VAL A 121 10.42 -6.71 2.84
C VAL A 121 10.37 -8.20 2.52
N ASP A 122 11.27 -8.97 3.17
CA ASP A 122 11.33 -10.42 3.04
C ASP A 122 10.14 -11.11 3.72
N LEU A 123 9.44 -11.95 2.96
CA LEU A 123 8.27 -12.70 3.40
C LEU A 123 8.60 -14.15 3.76
N THR A 124 9.86 -14.56 3.70
CA THR A 124 10.28 -15.94 3.92
C THR A 124 9.81 -16.45 5.28
N GLY A 125 8.94 -17.47 5.24
CA GLY A 125 8.39 -18.13 6.43
C GLY A 125 7.27 -17.36 7.15
N LYS A 126 6.76 -16.27 6.58
CA LYS A 126 5.69 -15.44 7.15
C LYS A 126 4.31 -15.88 6.67
N LYS A 127 3.28 -15.60 7.46
CA LYS A 127 1.90 -16.04 7.20
C LYS A 127 0.91 -14.89 7.08
N GLU A 128 1.17 -13.77 7.75
CA GLU A 128 0.38 -12.56 7.67
C GLU A 128 1.24 -11.40 7.16
N LEU A 129 0.71 -10.67 6.17
CA LEU A 129 1.19 -9.34 5.78
C LEU A 129 0.11 -8.32 6.16
N LYS A 130 0.51 -7.30 6.92
CA LYS A 130 -0.37 -6.20 7.30
C LYS A 130 0.24 -4.86 6.92
N LEU A 131 -0.53 -4.11 6.15
CA LEU A 131 -0.24 -2.74 5.74
C LEU A 131 -0.97 -1.79 6.68
N VAL A 132 -0.25 -0.84 7.28
CA VAL A 132 -0.82 0.12 8.22
C VAL A 132 -0.48 1.53 7.79
N VAL A 133 -1.47 2.42 7.85
CA VAL A 133 -1.27 3.87 7.73
C VAL A 133 -1.78 4.52 9.00
N ASP A 134 -0.88 5.17 9.74
CA ASP A 134 -1.19 5.93 10.95
C ASP A 134 -1.28 7.43 10.64
N ASP A 135 -1.92 8.22 11.51
CA ASP A 135 -2.23 9.65 11.32
C ASP A 135 -1.10 10.61 11.76
N ALA A 136 0.10 10.07 12.00
CA ALA A 136 1.29 10.80 12.45
C ALA A 136 1.09 11.77 13.65
N GLY A 137 -0.01 11.66 14.40
CA GLY A 137 -0.32 12.47 15.58
C GLY A 137 -0.99 13.83 15.32
N ASN A 138 -1.31 14.23 14.09
CA ASN A 138 -2.07 15.47 13.81
C ASN A 138 -3.56 15.22 13.49
N GLY A 139 -4.01 13.97 13.59
CA GLY A 139 -5.35 13.55 13.20
C GLY A 139 -5.48 13.35 11.69
N ILE A 140 -6.59 12.78 11.24
CA ILE A 140 -6.68 12.18 9.90
C ILE A 140 -6.88 13.19 8.74
N GLY A 141 -6.76 14.49 8.95
CA GLY A 141 -7.20 15.49 7.96
C GLY A 141 -6.37 15.49 6.67
N ASN A 142 -6.97 15.08 5.54
CA ASN A 142 -6.33 14.98 4.22
C ASN A 142 -5.22 13.92 4.15
N ASP A 143 -5.31 12.87 4.99
CA ASP A 143 -4.35 11.77 5.03
C ASP A 143 -4.61 10.72 3.94
N HIS A 144 -4.75 11.18 2.70
CA HIS A 144 -4.89 10.33 1.53
C HIS A 144 -3.54 9.65 1.28
N ALA A 145 -3.51 8.33 1.38
CA ALA A 145 -2.28 7.56 1.49
C ALA A 145 -2.35 6.35 0.57
N ASP A 146 -1.31 6.16 -0.24
CA ASP A 146 -1.30 5.11 -1.23
C ASP A 146 -0.09 4.18 -1.09
N TRP A 147 -0.35 2.90 -1.32
CA TRP A 147 0.63 1.86 -1.56
C TRP A 147 0.73 1.65 -3.08
N GLY A 148 1.52 2.49 -3.73
CA GLY A 148 1.78 2.43 -5.17
C GLY A 148 2.56 1.18 -5.55
N ASP A 149 2.17 0.56 -6.66
CA ASP A 149 2.78 -0.67 -7.20
C ASP A 149 2.93 -1.77 -6.14
N ALA A 150 1.94 -1.95 -5.26
CA ALA A 150 2.05 -2.92 -4.17
C ALA A 150 1.94 -4.37 -4.68
N TRP A 151 3.02 -5.15 -4.60
CA TRP A 151 3.08 -6.51 -5.14
C TRP A 151 3.93 -7.48 -4.31
N LEU A 152 3.67 -8.77 -4.52
CA LEU A 152 4.37 -9.89 -3.92
C LEU A 152 5.12 -10.65 -5.02
N SER A 153 6.41 -10.86 -4.84
CA SER A 153 7.18 -11.78 -5.70
C SER A 153 7.06 -13.21 -5.21
N TYR A 154 7.08 -14.17 -6.14
CA TYR A 154 7.20 -15.59 -5.85
C TYR A 154 8.65 -15.97 -5.59
N LYS A 155 8.83 -17.08 -4.86
CA LYS A 155 10.13 -17.70 -4.62
C LYS A 155 10.73 -18.33 -5.87
#